data_AF-A0A6V7PMR2-F1
#
_entry.id   AF-A0A6V7PMR2-F1
#
_cell.length_a   1.000
_cell.length_b   1.000
_cell.length_c   1.000
_cell.angle_alpha   90.00
_cell.angle_beta   90.00
_cell.angle_gamma   90.00
#
_symmetry.space_group_name_H-M   'P 1'
#
loop_
_entity.id
_entity.type
_entity.pdbx_description
1 polymer ?
#
loop_
_entity_poly.entity_id
_entity_poly.type
_entity_poly.pdbx_seq_one_letter_code
_entity_poly.pdbx_strand_id
1 'polypeptide(L)'
;MIDYWGPQRRLVADYVDVIASKYPYWNRSEGADNFIVSCHDWAPYLSGANPQLYKNSIRVICNANMSEGFERGKDVTLPEVNVKGRHLLRHYTINRPPTGRTILGFFAGGSHGYIRELLLRHWQGKDREVVVYEYLPRG
;
A
#
# COMPACT_ATOMS: atom_id res chain seq x y z
N MET A 1 -11.08 -19.39 -13.32
CA MET A 1 -10.32 -18.54 -12.39
C MET A 1 -10.95 -17.15 -12.47
N ILE A 2 -11.51 -16.63 -11.38
CA ILE A 2 -12.17 -15.30 -11.38
C ILE A 2 -11.07 -14.25 -11.46
N ASP A 3 -11.10 -13.39 -12.48
CA ASP A 3 -10.22 -12.23 -12.56
C ASP A 3 -10.72 -11.13 -11.61
N TYR A 4 -10.24 -11.20 -10.36
CA TYR A 4 -10.55 -10.23 -9.30
C TYR A 4 -10.07 -8.80 -9.63
N TRP A 5 -9.17 -8.65 -10.60
CA TRP A 5 -8.56 -7.36 -10.94
C TRP A 5 -9.12 -6.75 -12.22
N GLY A 6 -9.93 -7.47 -12.98
CA GLY A 6 -10.45 -7.04 -14.28
C GLY A 6 -11.08 -5.63 -14.26
N PRO A 7 -11.97 -5.31 -13.30
CA PRO A 7 -12.53 -3.97 -13.17
C PRO A 7 -11.48 -2.88 -12.94
N GLN A 8 -10.48 -3.14 -12.10
CA GLN A 8 -9.46 -2.16 -11.73
C GLN A 8 -8.40 -1.99 -12.82
N ARG A 9 -8.10 -3.06 -13.57
CA ARG A 9 -7.30 -2.98 -14.79
C ARG A 9 -7.97 -2.08 -15.83
N ARG A 10 -9.27 -2.28 -16.10
CA ARG A 10 -10.02 -1.41 -17.02
C ARG A 10 -10.01 0.05 -16.55
N LEU A 11 -10.28 0.28 -15.26
CA LEU A 11 -10.25 1.63 -14.69
C LEU A 11 -8.90 2.32 -14.91
N VAL A 12 -7.78 1.63 -14.65
CA VAL A 12 -6.44 2.21 -14.84
C VAL A 12 -6.16 2.47 -16.33
N ALA A 13 -6.49 1.54 -17.21
CA ALA A 13 -6.31 1.71 -18.65
C ALA A 13 -7.12 2.91 -19.17
N ASP A 14 -8.41 2.96 -18.87
CA ASP A 14 -9.31 4.04 -19.28
C ASP A 14 -8.84 5.39 -18.73
N TYR A 15 -8.38 5.44 -17.48
CA TYR A 15 -7.85 6.66 -16.87
C TYR A 15 -6.61 7.18 -17.61
N VAL A 16 -5.68 6.29 -17.95
CA VAL A 16 -4.49 6.64 -18.75
C VAL A 16 -4.90 7.16 -20.13
N ASP A 17 -5.86 6.52 -20.79
CA ASP A 17 -6.34 6.92 -22.11
C ASP A 17 -7.03 8.31 -22.07
N VAL A 18 -7.74 8.63 -20.97
CA VAL A 18 -8.29 9.97 -20.73
C VAL A 18 -7.17 11.00 -20.56
N ILE A 19 -6.11 10.69 -19.81
CA ILE A 19 -4.95 11.59 -19.68
C ILE A 19 -4.26 11.78 -21.03
N ALA A 20 -4.05 10.70 -21.78
CA ALA A 20 -3.39 10.69 -23.08
C ALA A 20 -4.14 11.50 -24.14
N SER A 21 -5.46 11.43 -24.13
CA SER A 21 -6.32 12.20 -25.06
C SER A 21 -6.46 13.66 -24.66
N LYS A 22 -6.49 13.96 -23.35
CA LYS A 22 -6.72 15.32 -22.85
C LYS A 22 -5.46 16.19 -22.87
N TYR A 23 -4.29 15.61 -22.61
CA TYR A 23 -3.05 16.36 -22.44
C TYR A 23 -2.02 15.99 -23.51
N PRO A 24 -1.57 16.95 -24.35
CA PRO A 24 -0.67 16.66 -25.46
C PRO A 24 0.72 16.16 -25.01
N TYR A 25 1.10 16.43 -23.76
CA TYR A 25 2.38 16.02 -23.19
C TYR A 25 2.53 14.50 -23.10
N TRP A 26 1.43 13.77 -22.88
CA TRP A 26 1.47 12.31 -22.85
C TRP A 26 1.95 11.75 -24.19
N ASN A 27 1.34 12.19 -25.30
CA ASN A 27 1.68 11.71 -26.64
C ASN A 27 3.07 12.17 -27.12
N ARG A 28 3.62 13.25 -26.57
CA ARG A 28 4.98 13.72 -26.89
C ARG A 28 6.06 12.71 -26.50
N SER A 29 5.87 12.01 -25.38
CA SER A 29 6.85 11.08 -24.80
C SER A 29 6.34 9.64 -24.71
N GLU A 30 5.10 9.41 -25.15
CA GLU A 30 4.34 8.18 -24.89
C GLU A 30 4.30 7.82 -23.38
N GLY A 31 4.23 8.84 -22.53
CA GLY A 31 4.21 8.70 -21.07
C GLY A 31 5.59 8.55 -20.41
N ALA A 32 6.71 8.63 -21.14
CA ALA A 32 8.05 8.44 -20.57
C ALA A 32 8.51 9.52 -19.58
N ASP A 33 7.98 10.74 -19.71
CA ASP A 33 8.22 11.86 -18.79
C ASP A 33 7.14 12.01 -17.70
N ASN A 34 6.28 11.00 -17.55
CA ASN A 34 5.21 10.96 -16.55
C ASN A 34 5.52 9.97 -15.43
N PHE A 35 4.94 10.24 -14.25
CA PHE A 35 5.06 9.40 -13.07
C PHE A 35 3.69 8.86 -12.64
N ILE A 36 3.64 7.58 -12.28
CA ILE A 36 2.53 7.01 -11.51
C ILE A 36 2.99 6.76 -10.08
N VAL A 37 2.22 7.24 -9.10
CA VAL A 37 2.56 7.10 -7.68
C VAL A 37 1.53 6.21 -7.00
N SER A 38 1.96 5.10 -6.40
CA SER A 38 1.06 4.24 -5.62
C SER A 38 1.82 3.41 -4.60
N CYS A 39 1.35 3.40 -3.36
CA CYS A 39 1.99 2.66 -2.28
C CYS A 39 1.34 1.32 -1.94
N HIS A 40 0.30 0.97 -2.66
CA HIS A 40 -0.40 -0.27 -2.42
C HIS A 40 0.26 -1.38 -3.26
N ASP A 41 0.30 -2.59 -2.70
CA ASP A 41 1.00 -3.77 -3.26
C ASP A 41 0.62 -4.14 -4.71
N TRP A 42 -0.61 -3.90 -5.13
CA TRP A 42 -1.13 -4.10 -6.49
C TRP A 42 -0.59 -3.14 -7.57
N ALA A 43 0.14 -2.09 -7.20
CA ALA A 43 0.58 -1.05 -8.14
C ALA A 43 1.42 -1.60 -9.32
N PRO A 44 2.40 -2.48 -9.12
CA PRO A 44 3.14 -3.09 -10.22
C PRO A 44 2.21 -3.82 -11.19
N TYR A 45 1.27 -4.59 -10.66
CA TYR A 45 0.33 -5.38 -11.46
C TYR A 45 -0.64 -4.51 -12.26
N LEU A 46 -1.27 -3.53 -11.61
CA LEU A 46 -2.25 -2.65 -12.27
C LEU A 46 -1.63 -1.70 -13.28
N SER A 47 -0.37 -1.27 -13.08
CA SER A 47 0.34 -0.48 -14.08
C SER A 47 0.46 -1.22 -15.42
N GLY A 48 0.43 -2.56 -15.41
CA GLY A 48 0.43 -3.41 -16.59
C GLY A 48 -0.91 -3.46 -17.34
N ALA A 49 -1.91 -2.69 -16.92
CA ALA A 49 -3.18 -2.57 -17.62
C ALA A 49 -3.07 -1.72 -18.90
N ASN A 50 -2.12 -0.79 -18.97
CA ASN A 50 -1.80 0.00 -20.16
C ASN A 50 -0.32 -0.23 -20.54
N PRO A 51 0.00 -0.72 -21.75
CA PRO A 51 1.38 -1.03 -22.14
C PRO A 51 2.33 0.18 -22.15
N GLN A 52 1.85 1.37 -22.51
CA GLN A 52 2.67 2.59 -22.52
C GLN A 52 2.98 3.03 -21.09
N LEU A 53 1.97 3.02 -20.20
CA LEU A 53 2.17 3.28 -18.79
C LEU A 53 3.22 2.33 -18.19
N TYR A 54 3.11 1.03 -18.44
CA TYR A 54 4.01 0.04 -17.86
C TYR A 54 5.45 0.21 -18.38
N LYS A 55 5.60 0.33 -19.70
CA LYS A 55 6.91 0.32 -20.37
C LYS A 55 7.64 1.65 -20.25
N ASN A 56 6.93 2.76 -20.41
CA ASN A 56 7.55 4.06 -20.61
C ASN A 56 7.59 4.89 -19.32
N SER A 57 6.48 4.92 -18.56
CA SER A 57 6.37 5.80 -17.40
C SER A 57 7.22 5.34 -16.22
N ILE A 58 7.64 6.33 -15.41
CA ILE A 58 8.34 6.07 -14.15
C ILE A 58 7.32 5.69 -13.09
N ARG A 59 7.46 4.50 -12.51
CA ARG A 59 6.56 4.04 -11.43
C ARG A 59 7.21 4.32 -10.09
N VAL A 60 6.56 5.17 -9.30
CA VAL A 60 6.95 5.48 -7.93
C VAL A 60 6.10 4.62 -6.99
N ILE A 61 6.67 3.54 -6.48
CA ILE A 61 5.92 2.49 -5.77
C ILE A 61 6.56 2.13 -4.43
N CYS A 62 5.74 1.81 -3.41
CA CYS A 62 6.27 1.42 -2.10
C CYS A 62 6.92 0.03 -2.11
N ASN A 63 6.49 -0.88 -2.98
CA ASN A 63 7.01 -2.24 -3.05
C ASN A 63 8.17 -2.34 -4.05
N ALA A 64 9.37 -2.62 -3.56
CA ALA A 64 10.59 -2.77 -4.35
C ALA A 64 10.85 -4.21 -4.83
N ASN A 65 9.87 -5.10 -4.69
CA ASN A 65 10.06 -6.52 -4.97
C ASN A 65 10.05 -6.79 -6.49
N MET A 66 11.21 -7.20 -7.02
CA MET A 66 11.35 -7.55 -8.44
C MET A 66 10.51 -8.76 -8.85
N SER A 67 10.25 -9.72 -7.95
CA SER A 67 9.39 -10.86 -8.28
C SER A 67 7.93 -10.48 -8.46
N GLU A 68 7.54 -9.30 -7.98
CA GLU A 68 6.19 -8.74 -8.08
C GLU A 68 6.08 -7.65 -9.15
N GLY A 69 7.12 -7.48 -9.97
CA GLY A 69 7.09 -6.61 -11.14
C GLY A 69 7.79 -5.26 -10.97
N PHE A 70 8.57 -5.04 -9.90
CA PHE A 70 9.47 -3.88 -9.81
C PHE A 70 10.62 -3.98 -10.82
N GLU A 71 10.83 -2.93 -11.62
CA GLU A 71 11.85 -2.83 -12.67
C GLU A 71 13.02 -1.95 -12.23
N ARG A 72 14.16 -2.57 -11.94
CA ARG A 72 15.40 -1.85 -11.60
C ARG A 72 15.85 -0.96 -12.76
N GLY A 73 16.28 0.26 -12.43
CA GLY A 73 16.76 1.25 -13.41
C GLY A 73 15.65 2.06 -14.08
N LYS A 74 14.37 1.71 -13.86
CA LYS A 74 13.20 2.48 -14.31
C LYS A 74 12.33 2.94 -13.15
N ASP A 75 11.97 2.02 -12.26
CA ASP A 75 11.08 2.33 -11.15
C ASP A 75 11.83 2.95 -9.96
N VAL A 76 11.09 3.73 -9.17
CA VAL A 76 11.58 4.42 -7.99
C VAL A 76 10.79 3.94 -6.78
N THR A 77 11.47 3.63 -5.68
CA THR A 77 10.79 3.30 -4.43
C THR A 77 10.25 4.56 -3.79
N LEU A 78 8.97 4.58 -3.41
CA LEU A 78 8.46 5.69 -2.59
C LEU A 78 9.07 5.55 -1.19
N PRO A 79 9.87 6.52 -0.72
CA PRO A 79 10.48 6.42 0.59
C PRO A 79 9.41 6.48 1.68
N GLU A 80 9.63 5.74 2.76
CA GLU A 80 8.81 5.87 3.94
C GLU A 80 8.85 7.32 4.45
N VAL A 81 7.66 7.91 4.60
CA VAL A 81 7.55 9.24 5.19
C VAL A 81 7.73 9.10 6.69
N ASN A 82 8.88 9.53 7.20
CA ASN A 82 9.07 9.71 8.64
C ASN A 82 8.21 10.88 9.11
N VAL A 83 7.01 10.57 9.62
CA VAL A 83 6.08 11.56 10.16
C VAL A 83 6.64 12.11 11.48
N LYS A 84 7.52 13.11 11.39
CA LYS A 84 8.08 13.81 12.55
C LYS A 84 7.05 14.79 13.11
N GLY A 85 6.13 14.27 13.92
CA GLY A 85 5.08 15.05 14.55
C GLY A 85 4.91 14.69 16.02
N ARG A 86 5.21 15.65 16.90
CA ARG A 86 4.82 15.65 18.33
C ARG A 86 3.31 15.53 18.57
N HIS A 87 2.49 15.43 17.51
CA HIS A 87 1.02 15.40 17.58
C HIS A 87 0.38 14.05 17.29
N LEU A 88 1.09 13.09 16.67
CA LEU A 88 0.54 11.74 16.43
C LEU A 88 1.00 10.71 17.48
N LEU A 89 2.09 10.99 18.20
CA LEU A 89 2.71 10.08 19.17
C LEU A 89 2.81 10.65 20.59
N ARG A 90 2.15 11.77 20.90
CA ARG A 90 2.26 12.36 22.24
C ARG A 90 1.61 11.54 23.36
N HIS A 91 0.84 10.50 23.03
CA HIS A 91 0.03 9.78 24.02
C HIS A 91 0.36 8.31 24.25
N TYR A 92 1.21 7.68 23.44
CA TYR A 92 1.49 6.25 23.63
C TYR A 92 2.99 5.99 23.70
N THR A 93 3.44 5.75 24.94
CA THR A 93 4.72 5.11 25.31
C THR A 93 5.98 5.96 25.34
N ILE A 94 6.09 6.92 26.28
CA ILE A 94 7.42 7.46 26.67
C ILE A 94 7.82 7.15 28.12
N ASN A 95 6.93 6.71 29.03
CA ASN A 95 7.29 6.65 30.46
C ASN A 95 7.29 5.27 31.15
N ARG A 96 7.20 4.13 30.42
CA ARG A 96 7.32 2.80 31.05
C ARG A 96 8.60 2.08 30.60
N PRO A 97 9.48 1.66 31.54
CA PRO A 97 10.65 0.84 31.22
C PRO A 97 10.20 -0.47 30.59
N PRO A 98 11.04 -1.18 29.81
CA PRO A 98 10.70 -2.44 29.17
C PRO A 98 10.05 -3.46 30.13
N THR A 99 10.52 -3.51 31.39
CA THR A 99 9.99 -4.36 32.46
C THR A 99 8.58 -3.99 32.93
N GLY A 100 8.12 -2.77 32.67
CA GLY A 100 6.78 -2.30 33.02
C GLY A 100 5.74 -2.42 31.88
N ARG A 101 6.15 -2.93 30.72
CA ARG A 101 5.26 -3.14 29.57
C ARG A 101 4.59 -4.52 29.70
N THR A 102 3.27 -4.53 29.74
CA THR A 102 2.45 -5.76 29.91
C THR A 102 1.82 -6.23 28.61
N ILE A 103 2.00 -5.48 27.50
CA ILE A 103 1.50 -5.82 26.18
C ILE A 103 2.72 -6.18 25.32
N LEU A 104 2.76 -7.44 24.87
CA LEU A 104 3.74 -7.98 23.94
C LEU A 104 3.45 -7.55 22.49
N GLY A 105 2.18 -7.58 22.10
CA GLY A 105 1.76 -7.29 20.73
C GLY A 105 0.43 -6.54 20.68
N PHE A 106 0.28 -5.67 19.69
CA PHE A 106 -0.96 -4.95 19.41
C PHE A 106 -1.30 -5.02 17.93
N PHE A 107 -2.54 -5.36 17.61
CA PHE A 107 -3.08 -5.28 16.26
C PHE A 107 -4.49 -4.68 16.29
N ALA A 108 -4.76 -3.75 15.38
CA ALA A 108 -6.10 -3.25 15.12
C ALA A 108 -6.34 -3.19 13.61
N GLY A 109 -7.35 -3.91 13.11
CA GLY A 109 -7.69 -3.88 11.69
C GLY A 109 -8.73 -4.93 11.29
N GLY A 110 -9.62 -4.53 10.39
CA GLY A 110 -10.69 -5.39 9.88
C GLY A 110 -10.18 -6.63 9.15
N SER A 111 -11.02 -7.67 9.11
CA SER A 111 -10.73 -8.98 8.51
C SER A 111 -10.65 -8.97 6.96
N HIS A 112 -9.65 -8.28 6.42
CA HIS A 112 -9.42 -8.14 4.98
C HIS A 112 -8.32 -9.07 4.49
N GLY A 113 -8.59 -10.37 4.50
CA GLY A 113 -7.70 -11.40 3.95
C GLY A 113 -7.42 -12.54 4.92
N TYR A 114 -6.98 -13.67 4.35
CA TYR A 114 -6.81 -14.95 5.04
C TYR A 114 -5.92 -14.86 6.29
N ILE A 115 -4.79 -14.16 6.22
CA ILE A 115 -3.86 -14.03 7.35
C ILE A 115 -4.51 -13.24 8.50
N ARG A 116 -5.29 -12.18 8.20
CA ARG A 116 -5.97 -11.40 9.23
C ARG A 116 -7.10 -12.21 9.87
N GLU A 117 -7.82 -13.03 9.10
CA GLU A 117 -8.80 -13.97 9.66
C GLU A 117 -8.16 -14.93 10.66
N LEU A 118 -7.01 -15.53 10.32
CA LEU A 118 -6.27 -16.41 11.23
C LEU A 118 -5.81 -15.67 12.48
N LEU A 119 -5.27 -14.45 12.32
CA LEU A 119 -4.82 -13.62 13.43
C LEU A 119 -5.97 -13.31 14.40
N LEU A 120 -7.10 -12.81 13.88
CA LEU A 120 -8.28 -12.50 14.68
C LEU A 120 -8.79 -13.76 15.40
N ARG A 121 -8.93 -14.88 14.66
CA ARG A 121 -9.36 -16.15 15.26
C ARG A 121 -8.41 -16.65 16.34
N HIS A 122 -7.10 -16.42 16.22
CA HIS A 122 -6.13 -16.95 17.18
C HIS A 122 -6.00 -16.09 18.44
N TRP A 123 -5.97 -14.76 18.32
CA TRP A 123 -5.61 -13.87 19.43
C TRP A 123 -6.71 -12.92 19.92
N GLN A 124 -7.75 -12.64 19.14
CA GLN A 124 -8.78 -11.69 19.54
C GLN A 124 -9.50 -12.14 20.81
N GLY A 125 -9.32 -11.39 21.91
CA GLY A 125 -9.90 -11.68 23.22
C GLY A 125 -9.35 -12.95 23.89
N LYS A 126 -8.25 -13.53 23.39
CA LYS A 126 -7.70 -14.81 23.85
C LYS A 126 -6.39 -14.70 24.60
N ASP A 127 -5.65 -13.60 24.41
CA ASP A 127 -4.35 -13.35 25.03
C ASP A 127 -4.35 -11.96 25.69
N ARG A 128 -3.81 -11.87 26.90
CA ARG A 128 -3.73 -10.61 27.66
C ARG A 128 -2.51 -9.76 27.27
N GLU A 129 -1.47 -10.41 26.76
CA GLU A 129 -0.24 -9.77 26.29
C GLU A 129 -0.32 -9.46 24.79
N VAL A 130 -1.11 -10.20 24.01
CA VAL A 130 -1.36 -9.92 22.59
C VAL A 130 -2.76 -9.35 22.39
N VAL A 131 -2.84 -8.02 22.34
CA VAL A 131 -4.09 -7.27 22.24
C VAL A 131 -4.51 -7.11 20.79
N VAL A 132 -5.65 -7.68 20.42
CA VAL A 132 -6.14 -7.71 19.04
C VAL A 132 -7.57 -7.17 18.95
N TYR A 133 -7.78 -6.20 18.07
CA TYR A 133 -9.08 -5.61 17.76
C TYR A 133 -9.38 -5.69 16.27
N GLU A 134 -10.56 -6.16 15.90
CA GLU A 134 -11.04 -5.99 14.52
C GLU A 134 -11.44 -4.52 14.26
N TYR A 135 -12.13 -3.93 15.23
CA TYR A 135 -12.47 -2.51 15.29
C TYR A 135 -12.12 -1.97 16.67
N LEU A 136 -11.56 -0.76 16.72
CA LEU A 136 -11.28 -0.11 17.99
C LEU A 136 -12.60 0.26 18.70
N PRO A 137 -12.67 0.09 20.03
CA PRO A 137 -13.80 0.60 20.80
C PRO A 137 -13.90 2.12 20.65
N ARG A 138 -15.12 2.67 20.78
CA ARG A 138 -15.31 4.12 20.83
C ARG A 138 -14.57 4.69 22.04
N GLY A 139 -13.81 5.75 21.82
CA GLY A 139 -13.11 6.51 22.85
C GLY A 139 -14.01 7.50 23.58
#